data_AF-A0A6B0T5H9-F1
#
_entry.id   AF-A0A6B0T5H9-F1
#
_cell.length_a   1.000
_cell.length_b   1.000
_cell.length_c   1.000
_cell.angle_alpha   90.00
_cell.angle_beta   90.00
_cell.angle_gamma   90.00
#
_symmetry.space_group_name_H-M   'P 1'
#
loop_
_entity.id
_entity.type
_entity.pdbx_description
1 polymer ?
#
loop_
_entity_poly.entity_id
_entity_poly.type
_entity_poly.pdbx_seq_one_letter_code
_entity_poly.pdbx_strand_id
1 'polypeptide(L)'
;MPDSETETEVIEGGAASPAEETGAGESGSVGVVSLDARLDCQPGDGEPTNRSAYRQLLADGLDALAVLGARHFESSTAEADVLRDNDGTVVTAEEVADDPVEATDRALGAMEEVDHLYVSIDLSVLDAAAAPGVSDPAPGGLSTRELFRVVRLLTSDDRIAGVELVEAAPPLDRDGRTVEAAARAVAHAVGTIGE
;
A
#
# COMPACT_ATOMS: atom_id res chain seq x y z
N MET A 1 -24.34 -0.06 -9.14
CA MET A 1 -23.32 0.21 -10.17
C MET A 1 -22.70 -1.13 -10.50
N PRO A 2 -22.38 -1.44 -11.76
CA PRO A 2 -21.74 -2.72 -12.07
C PRO A 2 -20.39 -2.76 -11.35
N ASP A 3 -20.12 -3.86 -10.65
CA ASP A 3 -18.82 -4.18 -10.07
C ASP A 3 -17.74 -4.05 -11.15
N SER A 4 -16.91 -3.00 -11.07
CA SER A 4 -15.67 -2.93 -11.83
C SER A 4 -14.72 -3.89 -11.15
N GLU A 5 -14.46 -5.03 -11.78
CA GLU A 5 -13.48 -6.00 -11.32
C GLU A 5 -12.10 -5.31 -11.36
N THR A 6 -11.61 -4.93 -10.17
CA THR A 6 -10.25 -4.44 -9.96
C THR A 6 -9.30 -5.63 -10.12
N GLU A 7 -8.24 -5.46 -10.92
CA GLU A 7 -7.23 -6.50 -11.11
C GLU A 7 -6.11 -6.34 -10.06
N THR A 8 -5.79 -7.42 -9.34
CA THR A 8 -4.66 -7.50 -8.40
C THR A 8 -3.54 -8.31 -9.04
N GLU A 9 -2.33 -7.74 -9.12
CA GLU A 9 -1.14 -8.46 -9.58
C GLU A 9 -0.16 -8.59 -8.39
N VAL A 10 0.18 -9.82 -8.03
CA VAL A 10 1.13 -10.12 -6.93
C VAL A 10 2.48 -10.48 -7.55
N ILE A 11 3.52 -9.79 -7.11
CA ILE A 11 4.92 -10.05 -7.43
C ILE A 11 5.54 -10.69 -6.18
N GLU A 12 5.63 -12.01 -6.20
CA GLU A 12 6.18 -12.76 -5.07
C GLU A 12 7.70 -12.68 -5.06
N GLY A 13 8.27 -12.17 -3.96
CA GLY A 13 9.68 -12.28 -3.61
C GLY A 13 9.99 -13.66 -3.03
N GLY A 14 9.48 -14.74 -3.63
CA GLY A 14 9.68 -16.11 -3.13
C GLY A 14 8.97 -16.48 -1.82
N ALA A 15 8.15 -15.59 -1.23
CA ALA A 15 7.29 -15.86 -0.08
C ALA A 15 5.80 -15.58 -0.40
N ALA A 16 4.90 -16.29 0.30
CA ALA A 16 3.45 -16.31 0.06
C ALA A 16 2.76 -14.99 0.47
N SER A 17 1.46 -14.80 0.24
CA SER A 17 0.74 -13.57 0.66
C SER A 17 0.89 -13.29 2.18
N PRO A 18 0.77 -12.03 2.69
CA PRO A 18 0.81 -11.76 4.14
C PRO A 18 -0.21 -12.60 4.94
N ALA A 19 -1.37 -12.89 4.33
CA ALA A 19 -2.40 -13.75 4.91
C ALA A 19 -2.03 -15.25 4.94
N GLU A 20 -1.07 -15.68 4.13
CA GLU A 20 -0.59 -17.07 4.04
C GLU A 20 0.64 -17.30 4.94
N GLU A 21 1.53 -16.30 5.04
CA GLU A 21 2.69 -16.36 5.95
C GLU A 21 2.30 -16.25 7.42
N THR A 22 1.27 -15.47 7.74
CA THR A 22 0.64 -15.49 9.08
C THR A 22 0.04 -16.86 9.44
N GLY A 23 -0.20 -17.73 8.44
CA GLY A 23 -0.88 -19.02 8.59
C GLY A 23 -0.01 -20.28 8.54
N ALA A 24 1.23 -20.25 8.04
CA ALA A 24 1.99 -21.49 7.81
C ALA A 24 3.53 -21.37 7.88
N GLY A 25 4.07 -21.63 9.08
CA GLY A 25 5.23 -22.54 9.21
C GLY A 25 6.65 -22.02 9.00
N GLU A 26 6.86 -20.79 8.50
CA GLU A 26 8.16 -20.10 8.56
C GLU A 26 8.01 -18.91 9.52
N SER A 27 8.68 -18.99 10.67
CA SER A 27 8.40 -18.12 11.82
C SER A 27 9.23 -16.83 11.76
N GLY A 28 8.59 -15.71 11.45
CA GLY A 28 9.15 -14.36 11.55
C GLY A 28 8.04 -13.32 11.70
N SER A 29 8.35 -12.16 12.29
CA SER A 29 7.41 -11.03 12.39
C SER A 29 7.17 -10.42 11.00
N VAL A 30 5.92 -10.02 10.72
CA VAL A 30 5.49 -9.53 9.41
C VAL A 30 5.02 -8.09 9.52
N GLY A 31 5.56 -7.23 8.67
CA GLY A 31 5.14 -5.84 8.53
C GLY A 31 4.62 -5.53 7.13
N VAL A 32 3.71 -4.56 7.05
CA VAL A 32 3.19 -4.05 5.78
C VAL A 32 3.43 -2.55 5.67
N VAL A 33 3.99 -2.13 4.54
CA VAL A 33 3.91 -0.74 4.07
C VAL A 33 2.85 -0.69 2.96
N SER A 34 1.74 -0.01 3.24
CA SER A 34 0.68 0.27 2.29
C SER A 34 0.90 1.62 1.64
N LEU A 35 1.12 1.64 0.33
CA LEU A 35 1.10 2.85 -0.47
C LEU A 35 -0.35 3.15 -0.87
N ASP A 36 -1.03 3.97 -0.08
CA ASP A 36 -2.46 4.17 -0.21
C ASP A 36 -2.85 5.59 0.19
N ALA A 37 -3.89 6.09 -0.46
CA ALA A 37 -4.61 7.29 -0.06
C ALA A 37 -5.42 7.11 1.23
N ARG A 38 -5.83 5.88 1.55
CA ARG A 38 -6.71 5.49 2.66
C ARG A 38 -5.96 4.66 3.68
N LEU A 39 -6.58 4.51 4.85
CA LEU A 39 -6.03 3.69 5.93
C LEU A 39 -6.51 2.24 5.89
N ASP A 40 -7.64 1.96 5.22
CA ASP A 40 -8.26 0.63 5.09
C ASP A 40 -8.38 -0.18 6.41
N CYS A 41 -8.62 0.57 7.49
CA CYS A 41 -8.84 0.08 8.85
C CYS A 41 -10.31 0.20 9.31
N GLN A 42 -11.27 0.15 8.39
CA GLN A 42 -12.68 0.43 8.70
C GLN A 42 -13.19 -0.50 9.81
N PRO A 43 -13.67 0.06 10.94
CA PRO A 43 -14.15 -0.73 12.07
C PRO A 43 -15.51 -1.36 11.79
N GLY A 44 -15.77 -2.48 12.47
CA GLY A 44 -17.07 -3.15 12.50
C GLY A 44 -16.97 -4.66 12.36
N ASP A 45 -18.06 -5.33 12.72
CA ASP A 45 -18.22 -6.80 12.69
C ASP A 45 -18.94 -7.28 11.41
N GLY A 46 -19.02 -6.41 10.40
CA GLY A 46 -19.66 -6.72 9.12
C GLY A 46 -18.83 -7.66 8.26
N GLU A 47 -19.34 -7.99 7.07
CA GLU A 47 -18.59 -8.74 6.07
C GLU A 47 -17.29 -8.01 5.71
N PRO A 48 -16.16 -8.73 5.57
CA PRO A 48 -14.91 -8.18 5.09
C PRO A 48 -15.08 -7.39 3.79
N THR A 49 -14.49 -6.19 3.76
CA THR A 49 -14.39 -5.33 2.58
C THR A 49 -12.93 -4.88 2.41
N ASN A 50 -12.57 -4.37 1.22
CA ASN A 50 -11.26 -3.76 0.98
C ASN A 50 -10.92 -2.71 2.05
N ARG A 51 -11.89 -1.85 2.38
CA ARG A 51 -11.77 -0.82 3.43
C ARG A 51 -11.47 -1.32 4.84
N SER A 52 -11.55 -2.63 5.08
CA SER A 52 -11.32 -3.24 6.40
C SER A 52 -10.19 -4.27 6.39
N ALA A 53 -9.45 -4.37 5.29
CA ALA A 53 -8.42 -5.40 5.09
C ALA A 53 -7.32 -5.29 6.17
N TYR A 54 -6.78 -4.10 6.40
CA TYR A 54 -5.71 -3.93 7.38
C TYR A 54 -6.17 -4.09 8.82
N ARG A 55 -7.41 -3.70 9.15
CA ARG A 55 -7.99 -4.02 10.46
C ARG A 55 -8.02 -5.53 10.71
N GLN A 56 -8.37 -6.32 9.70
CA GLN A 56 -8.42 -7.77 9.82
C GLN A 56 -7.03 -8.36 9.95
N LEU A 57 -6.07 -7.91 9.14
CA LEU A 57 -4.68 -8.35 9.26
C LEU A 57 -4.08 -8.04 10.63
N LEU A 58 -4.31 -6.83 11.17
CA LEU A 58 -3.92 -6.47 12.54
C LEU A 58 -4.58 -7.41 13.58
N ALA A 59 -5.87 -7.71 13.43
CA ALA A 59 -6.57 -8.63 14.32
C ALA A 59 -6.07 -10.09 14.22
N ASP A 60 -5.57 -10.48 13.05
CA ASP A 60 -5.04 -11.81 12.76
C ASP A 60 -3.53 -11.93 13.05
N GLY A 61 -2.89 -10.86 13.55
CA GLY A 61 -1.52 -10.90 14.07
C GLY A 61 -0.46 -10.25 13.19
N LEU A 62 -0.82 -9.33 12.29
CA LEU A 62 0.15 -8.45 11.62
C LEU A 62 0.92 -7.62 12.67
N ASP A 63 2.25 -7.69 12.65
CA ASP A 63 3.10 -7.08 13.69
C ASP A 63 3.29 -5.57 13.52
N ALA A 64 3.34 -5.09 12.27
CA ALA A 64 3.51 -3.67 11.98
C ALA A 64 2.77 -3.22 10.72
N LEU A 65 2.24 -2.00 10.76
CA LEU A 65 1.58 -1.37 9.62
C LEU A 65 1.98 0.10 9.50
N ALA A 66 2.44 0.48 8.31
CA ALA A 66 2.58 1.88 7.91
C ALA A 66 1.77 2.15 6.65
N VAL A 67 0.99 3.23 6.67
CA VAL A 67 0.29 3.74 5.49
C VAL A 67 1.02 4.98 4.99
N LEU A 68 1.54 4.91 3.77
CA LEU A 68 2.38 5.92 3.13
C LEU A 68 1.66 6.53 1.92
N GLY A 69 1.44 7.84 1.97
CA GLY A 69 0.66 8.58 0.98
C GLY A 69 -0.78 8.87 1.41
N ALA A 70 -1.12 8.64 2.68
CA ALA A 70 -2.48 8.86 3.19
C ALA A 70 -2.93 10.32 3.02
N ARG A 71 -4.21 10.50 2.70
CA ARG A 71 -4.82 11.82 2.50
C ARG A 71 -5.79 12.16 3.63
N HIS A 72 -5.79 13.44 4.04
CA HIS A 72 -6.55 13.91 5.21
C HIS A 72 -8.08 13.72 5.16
N PHE A 73 -8.67 13.51 3.99
CA PHE A 73 -10.13 13.45 3.80
C PHE A 73 -10.64 12.14 3.20
N GLU A 74 -9.77 11.15 3.02
CA GLU A 74 -10.12 9.83 2.46
C GLU A 74 -10.51 8.80 3.53
N SER A 75 -10.16 9.08 4.79
CA SER A 75 -10.33 8.19 5.93
C SER A 75 -11.08 8.87 7.07
N SER A 76 -11.86 8.08 7.80
CA SER A 76 -12.58 8.48 9.00
C SER A 76 -11.65 8.54 10.22
N THR A 77 -12.10 9.27 11.26
CA THR A 77 -11.39 9.26 12.55
C THR A 77 -11.34 7.86 13.17
N ALA A 78 -12.37 7.04 12.96
CA ALA A 78 -12.45 5.71 13.51
C ALA A 78 -11.45 4.73 12.86
N GLU A 79 -11.21 4.85 11.55
CA GLU A 79 -10.10 4.14 10.87
C GLU A 79 -8.74 4.56 11.47
N ALA A 80 -8.55 5.86 11.69
CA ALA A 80 -7.32 6.37 12.27
C ALA A 80 -7.13 5.93 13.72
N ASP A 81 -8.21 5.79 14.50
CA ASP A 81 -8.16 5.28 15.87
C ASP A 81 -7.75 3.80 15.90
N VAL A 82 -8.31 2.96 15.01
CA VAL A 82 -7.89 1.55 14.87
C VAL A 82 -6.40 1.46 14.58
N LEU A 83 -5.90 2.26 13.64
CA LEU A 83 -4.48 2.22 13.29
C LEU A 83 -3.59 2.66 14.47
N ARG A 84 -3.97 3.74 15.17
CA ARG A 84 -3.23 4.23 16.35
C ARG A 84 -3.24 3.25 17.52
N ASP A 85 -4.37 2.59 17.76
CA ASP A 85 -4.52 1.62 18.84
C ASP A 85 -3.67 0.35 18.62
N ASN A 86 -3.17 0.15 17.39
CA ASN A 86 -2.24 -0.92 17.00
C ASN A 86 -0.84 -0.36 16.66
N ASP A 87 -0.47 0.80 17.21
CA ASP A 87 0.84 1.44 17.01
C ASP A 87 1.23 1.69 15.53
N GLY A 88 0.22 1.77 14.65
CA GLY A 88 0.41 1.95 13.22
C GLY A 88 0.86 3.37 12.85
N THR A 89 1.63 3.46 11.78
CA THR A 89 2.19 4.72 11.29
C THR A 89 1.41 5.27 10.10
N VAL A 90 1.11 6.57 10.12
CA VAL A 90 0.59 7.31 8.96
C VAL A 90 1.66 8.28 8.49
N VAL A 91 1.99 8.18 7.21
CA VAL A 91 2.80 9.15 6.47
C VAL A 91 1.94 9.69 5.34
N THR A 92 1.74 11.00 5.32
CA THR A 92 0.78 11.66 4.43
C THR A 92 1.33 11.91 3.04
N ALA A 93 0.44 12.12 2.07
CA ALA A 93 0.83 12.60 0.73
C ALA A 93 1.58 13.94 0.77
N GLU A 94 1.27 14.82 1.74
CA GLU A 94 1.99 16.09 1.96
C GLU A 94 3.44 15.85 2.39
N GLU A 95 3.66 14.93 3.34
CA GLU A 95 5.02 14.54 3.76
C GLU A 95 5.83 13.95 2.60
N VAL A 96 5.21 13.13 1.74
CA VAL A 96 5.86 12.60 0.53
C VAL A 96 6.23 13.71 -0.46
N ALA A 97 5.36 14.71 -0.62
CA ALA A 97 5.61 15.83 -1.52
C ALA A 97 6.73 16.76 -1.02
N ASP A 98 6.85 16.93 0.30
CA ASP A 98 7.91 17.72 0.94
C ASP A 98 9.27 17.03 0.81
N ASP A 99 9.36 15.77 1.24
CA ASP A 99 10.56 14.94 1.01
C ASP A 99 10.20 13.44 0.93
N PRO A 100 10.21 12.85 -0.27
CA PRO A 100 9.85 11.44 -0.44
C PRO A 100 10.88 10.48 0.17
N VAL A 101 12.12 10.90 0.42
CA VAL A 101 13.11 10.06 1.11
C VAL A 101 12.79 10.01 2.59
N GLU A 102 12.64 11.18 3.24
CA GLU A 102 12.30 11.25 4.66
C GLU A 102 10.97 10.56 4.96
N ALA A 103 9.96 10.75 4.09
CA ALA A 103 8.67 10.08 4.20
C ALA A 103 8.81 8.55 4.11
N THR A 104 9.64 8.05 3.19
CA THR A 104 9.86 6.60 3.04
C THR A 104 10.67 6.04 4.21
N ASP A 105 11.72 6.73 4.65
CA ASP A 105 12.52 6.34 5.82
C ASP A 105 11.66 6.25 7.08
N ARG A 106 10.69 7.15 7.25
CA ARG A 106 9.74 7.09 8.36
C ARG A 106 8.84 5.86 8.30
N ALA A 107 8.33 5.51 7.11
CA ALA A 107 7.53 4.30 6.93
C ALA A 107 8.36 3.03 7.19
N LEU A 108 9.59 2.96 6.68
CA LEU A 108 10.50 1.83 6.91
C LEU A 108 10.98 1.74 8.36
N GLY A 109 11.14 2.87 9.06
CA GLY A 109 11.47 2.91 10.48
C GLY A 109 10.41 2.26 11.36
N ALA A 110 9.13 2.35 10.98
CA ALA A 110 8.04 1.64 11.64
C ALA A 110 8.09 0.12 11.43
N MET A 111 8.92 -0.35 10.50
CA MET A 111 9.12 -1.76 10.17
C MET A 111 10.44 -2.29 10.76
N GLU A 112 11.15 -1.56 11.64
CA GLU A 112 12.50 -1.96 12.06
C GLU A 112 12.57 -3.33 12.77
N GLU A 113 11.49 -3.73 13.45
CA GLU A 113 11.42 -4.97 14.24
C GLU A 113 10.79 -6.15 13.46
N VAL A 114 10.42 -5.97 12.20
CA VAL A 114 9.85 -7.06 11.38
C VAL A 114 10.91 -7.83 10.60
N ASP A 115 10.75 -9.15 10.55
CA ASP A 115 11.59 -10.06 9.78
C ASP A 115 11.24 -10.04 8.28
N HIS A 116 9.95 -9.89 7.96
CA HIS A 116 9.41 -9.91 6.60
C HIS A 116 8.62 -8.64 6.30
N LEU A 117 8.93 -8.00 5.16
CA LEU A 117 8.28 -6.77 4.71
C LEU A 117 7.44 -7.03 3.46
N TYR A 118 6.15 -6.69 3.55
CA TYR A 118 5.24 -6.64 2.41
C TYR A 118 4.99 -5.20 1.99
N VAL A 119 4.98 -4.95 0.68
CA VAL A 119 4.63 -3.64 0.11
C VAL A 119 3.38 -3.78 -0.75
N SER A 120 2.29 -3.13 -0.34
CA SER A 120 1.07 -3.08 -1.13
C SER A 120 0.99 -1.72 -1.85
N ILE A 121 0.93 -1.72 -3.17
CA ILE A 121 0.87 -0.51 -3.99
C ILE A 121 -0.58 -0.32 -4.45
N ASP A 122 -1.35 0.49 -3.72
CA ASP A 122 -2.67 0.92 -4.14
C ASP A 122 -2.57 2.11 -5.08
N LEU A 123 -3.02 1.95 -6.33
CA LEU A 123 -2.90 3.01 -7.34
C LEU A 123 -3.73 4.25 -7.03
N SER A 124 -4.70 4.18 -6.12
CA SER A 124 -5.47 5.35 -5.67
C SER A 124 -4.62 6.37 -4.89
N VAL A 125 -3.40 5.98 -4.44
CA VAL A 125 -2.39 6.88 -3.85
C VAL A 125 -1.96 7.99 -4.81
N LEU A 126 -2.04 7.73 -6.12
CA LEU A 126 -1.74 8.71 -7.15
C LEU A 126 -2.83 9.80 -7.22
N ASP A 127 -2.42 11.00 -7.61
CA ASP A 127 -3.37 12.05 -7.95
C ASP A 127 -4.31 11.62 -9.09
N ALA A 128 -5.59 12.00 -9.01
CA ALA A 128 -6.60 11.69 -10.02
C ALA A 128 -6.21 12.07 -11.47
N ALA A 129 -5.34 13.08 -11.65
CA ALA A 129 -4.83 13.43 -12.97
C ALA A 129 -3.90 12.36 -13.57
N ALA A 130 -3.18 11.64 -12.71
CA ALA A 130 -2.24 10.57 -13.05
C ALA A 130 -2.91 9.19 -13.06
N ALA A 131 -3.87 8.93 -12.16
CA ALA A 131 -4.55 7.65 -12.06
C ALA A 131 -6.09 7.77 -12.12
N PRO A 132 -6.67 8.10 -13.29
CA PRO A 132 -8.13 8.19 -13.43
C PRO A 132 -8.84 6.82 -13.42
N GLY A 133 -8.12 5.73 -13.71
CA GLY A 133 -8.60 4.35 -13.76
C GLY A 133 -8.48 3.60 -12.44
N VAL A 134 -8.90 4.22 -11.34
CA VAL A 134 -9.06 3.60 -10.00
C VAL A 134 -10.52 3.73 -9.58
N SER A 135 -10.96 3.01 -8.53
CA SER A 135 -12.37 3.00 -8.13
C SER A 135 -12.88 4.35 -7.64
N ASP A 136 -12.03 5.11 -6.95
CA ASP A 136 -12.39 6.42 -6.39
C ASP A 136 -11.26 7.46 -6.53
N PRO A 137 -11.08 8.05 -7.72
CA PRO A 137 -10.00 8.98 -8.00
C PRO A 137 -10.22 10.32 -7.29
N ALA A 138 -9.29 10.72 -6.43
CA ALA A 138 -9.30 11.99 -5.74
C ALA A 138 -8.06 12.86 -6.05
N PRO A 139 -8.16 14.20 -5.97
CA PRO A 139 -7.01 15.09 -6.13
C PRO A 139 -6.10 15.09 -4.88
N GLY A 140 -4.90 15.65 -5.01
CA GLY A 140 -3.95 15.84 -3.91
C GLY A 140 -3.18 14.57 -3.54
N GLY A 141 -3.06 13.62 -4.47
CA GLY A 141 -2.24 12.42 -4.31
C GLY A 141 -0.81 12.62 -4.84
N LEU A 142 -0.05 11.53 -4.86
CA LEU A 142 1.31 11.51 -5.38
C LEU A 142 1.32 11.75 -6.90
N SER A 143 2.36 12.41 -7.39
CA SER A 143 2.74 12.33 -8.79
C SER A 143 3.32 10.95 -9.11
N THR A 144 3.24 10.55 -10.38
CA THR A 144 3.86 9.30 -10.85
C THR A 144 5.37 9.26 -10.61
N ARG A 145 6.05 10.42 -10.58
CA ARG A 145 7.48 10.50 -10.26
C ARG A 145 7.78 10.20 -8.80
N GLU A 146 6.94 10.68 -7.89
CA GLU A 146 7.05 10.38 -6.46
C GLU A 146 6.77 8.89 -6.22
N LEU A 147 5.71 8.34 -6.81
CA LEU A 147 5.42 6.91 -6.74
C LEU A 147 6.63 6.06 -7.12
N PHE A 148 7.23 6.30 -8.30
CA PHE A 148 8.39 5.53 -8.74
C PHE A 148 9.62 5.70 -7.85
N ARG A 149 9.75 6.84 -7.17
CA ARG A 149 10.83 7.06 -6.22
C ARG A 149 10.58 6.28 -4.93
N VAL A 150 9.39 6.39 -4.36
CA VAL A 150 8.99 5.68 -3.14
C VAL A 150 9.05 4.17 -3.36
N VAL A 151 8.51 3.66 -4.46
CA VAL A 151 8.54 2.21 -4.77
C VAL A 151 9.97 1.67 -4.80
N ARG A 152 10.90 2.37 -5.46
CA ARG A 152 12.32 1.96 -5.46
C ARG A 152 12.93 1.98 -4.06
N LEU A 153 12.65 3.02 -3.28
CA LEU A 153 13.18 3.14 -1.92
C LEU A 153 12.68 2.00 -1.02
N LEU A 154 11.38 1.69 -1.08
CA LEU A 154 10.79 0.59 -0.30
C LEU A 154 11.32 -0.78 -0.75
N THR A 155 11.33 -1.03 -2.05
CA THR A 155 11.70 -2.34 -2.60
C THR A 155 13.21 -2.59 -2.66
N SER A 156 14.02 -1.64 -2.21
CA SER A 156 15.46 -1.85 -1.97
C SER A 156 15.75 -2.45 -0.59
N ASP A 157 14.73 -2.66 0.26
CA ASP A 157 14.92 -3.32 1.55
C ASP A 157 15.13 -4.83 1.35
N ASP A 158 16.16 -5.40 1.99
CA ASP A 158 16.50 -6.82 1.86
C ASP A 158 15.44 -7.77 2.45
N ARG A 159 14.49 -7.26 3.23
CA ARG A 159 13.44 -8.04 3.90
C ARG A 159 12.17 -8.18 3.07
N ILE A 160 12.15 -7.66 1.84
CA ILE A 160 10.97 -7.73 0.96
C ILE A 160 10.60 -9.20 0.72
N ALA A 161 9.44 -9.60 1.26
CA ALA A 161 8.87 -10.92 1.11
C ALA A 161 7.84 -10.95 -0.04
N GLY A 162 7.14 -9.84 -0.27
CA GLY A 162 6.21 -9.71 -1.38
C GLY A 162 5.86 -8.28 -1.72
N VAL A 163 5.49 -8.05 -2.97
CA VAL A 163 4.94 -6.79 -3.46
C VAL A 163 3.65 -7.09 -4.21
N GLU A 164 2.60 -6.31 -3.97
CA GLU A 164 1.38 -6.38 -4.76
C GLU A 164 1.01 -5.00 -5.31
N LEU A 165 0.20 -5.02 -6.37
CA LEU A 165 -0.39 -3.83 -6.95
C LEU A 165 -1.90 -4.02 -7.07
N VAL A 166 -2.64 -3.05 -6.54
CA VAL A 166 -4.11 -3.07 -6.44
C VAL A 166 -4.73 -1.78 -6.98
N GLU A 167 -6.06 -1.72 -7.02
CA GLU A 167 -6.86 -0.58 -7.51
C GLU A 167 -6.63 -0.19 -8.98
N ALA A 168 -6.07 -1.09 -9.79
CA ALA A 168 -6.11 -0.95 -11.25
C ALA A 168 -7.52 -1.32 -11.76
N ALA A 169 -8.23 -0.35 -12.34
CA ALA A 169 -9.50 -0.55 -13.01
C ALA A 169 -9.41 -0.13 -14.48
N PRO A 170 -8.88 -0.99 -15.39
CA PRO A 170 -8.72 -0.66 -16.81
C PRO A 170 -9.98 -0.14 -17.51
N PRO A 171 -11.22 -0.59 -17.18
CA PRO A 171 -12.43 -0.03 -17.77
C PRO A 171 -12.68 1.44 -17.41
N LEU A 172 -12.13 1.93 -16.30
CA LEU A 172 -12.25 3.32 -15.84
C LEU A 172 -11.09 4.20 -16.33
N ASP A 173 -10.02 3.58 -16.84
CA ASP A 173 -8.81 4.27 -17.24
C ASP A 173 -9.03 5.15 -18.48
N ARG A 174 -8.28 6.25 -18.55
CA ARG A 174 -8.33 7.23 -19.64
C ARG A 174 -6.95 7.32 -20.27
N ASP A 175 -6.90 7.05 -21.57
CA ASP A 175 -5.65 7.07 -22.36
C ASP A 175 -4.58 6.10 -21.83
N GLY A 176 -4.96 5.08 -21.04
CA GLY A 176 -4.04 4.11 -20.45
C GLY A 176 -3.13 4.66 -19.35
N ARG A 177 -3.49 5.79 -18.74
CA ARG A 177 -2.62 6.48 -17.76
C ARG A 177 -2.37 5.65 -16.52
N THR A 178 -3.42 5.08 -15.93
CA THR A 178 -3.29 4.26 -14.74
C THR A 178 -2.53 2.98 -15.03
N VAL A 179 -2.89 2.26 -16.09
CA VAL A 179 -2.22 0.99 -16.42
C VAL A 179 -0.75 1.18 -16.82
N GLU A 180 -0.40 2.29 -17.48
CA GLU A 180 0.99 2.60 -17.77
C GLU A 180 1.78 3.00 -16.52
N ALA A 181 1.16 3.71 -15.57
CA ALA A 181 1.77 4.00 -14.29
C ALA A 181 2.00 2.72 -13.49
N ALA A 182 1.01 1.81 -13.48
CA ALA A 182 1.08 0.51 -12.84
C ALA A 182 2.24 -0.33 -13.39
N ALA A 183 2.30 -0.52 -14.72
CA ALA A 183 3.36 -1.30 -15.36
C ALA A 183 4.76 -0.76 -15.06
N ARG A 184 4.91 0.57 -14.98
CA ARG A 184 6.19 1.21 -14.61
C ARG A 184 6.49 1.08 -13.12
N ALA A 185 5.50 1.12 -12.23
CA ALA A 185 5.69 0.86 -10.81
C ALA A 185 6.18 -0.58 -10.59
N VAL A 186 5.58 -1.57 -11.26
CA VAL A 186 6.04 -2.96 -11.30
C VAL A 186 7.49 -3.06 -11.78
N ALA A 187 7.81 -2.43 -12.91
CA ALA A 187 9.18 -2.44 -13.44
C ALA A 187 10.20 -1.80 -12.46
N HIS A 188 9.79 -0.75 -11.73
CA HIS A 188 10.60 -0.16 -10.68
C HIS A 188 10.80 -1.12 -9.52
N ALA A 189 9.74 -1.76 -9.02
CA ALA A 189 9.82 -2.73 -7.93
C ALA A 189 10.73 -3.91 -8.27
N VAL A 190 10.46 -4.60 -9.38
CA VAL A 190 11.26 -5.76 -9.85
C VAL A 190 12.70 -5.36 -10.14
N GLY A 191 12.93 -4.12 -10.58
CA GLY A 191 14.27 -3.62 -10.88
C GLY A 191 15.16 -3.47 -9.66
N THR A 192 14.59 -3.19 -8.48
CA THR A 192 15.33 -2.93 -7.23
C THR A 192 15.35 -4.10 -6.25
N ILE A 193 14.41 -5.05 -6.35
CA ILE A 193 14.41 -6.23 -5.47
C ILE A 193 15.69 -7.04 -5.69
N GLY A 194 16.49 -7.18 -4.63
CA GLY A 194 17.74 -7.95 -4.63
C GLY A 194 18.96 -7.26 -5.24
N GLU A 195 18.92 -5.94 -5.44
CA GLU A 195 20.09 -5.11 -5.82
C GLU A 195 21.06 -4.82 -4.66
#